data_AF-A0A5N9GTV4-F1
#
_entry.id   AF-A0A5N9GTV4-F1
#
_cell.length_a   1.000
_cell.length_b   1.000
_cell.length_c   1.000
_cell.angle_alpha   90.00
_cell.angle_beta   90.00
_cell.angle_gamma   90.00
#
_symmetry.space_group_name_H-M   'P 1'
#
loop_
_entity.id
_entity.type
_entity.pdbx_description
1 polymer ?
#
loop_
_entity_poly.entity_id
_entity_poly.type
_entity_poly.pdbx_seq_one_letter_code
_entity_poly.pdbx_strand_id
1 'polypeptide(L)'
;MLAGKPTGIEFGGIATISGAEFLFTEFMDQLVHSWDLAIATDQDATLEPALAEAAHTLFQSGGLFGPGGIGEAIEVPETASSQDRLLAAVGRNPGHPIA
;
A
#
# COMPACT_ATOMS: atom_id res chain seq x y z
N MET A 1 15.16 37.86 -5.64
CA MET A 1 15.26 36.40 -5.82
C MET A 1 14.19 35.78 -4.94
N LEU A 2 13.19 35.12 -5.52
CA LEU A 2 12.23 34.33 -4.74
C LEU A 2 12.95 33.02 -4.39
N ALA A 3 13.09 32.73 -3.09
CA ALA A 3 13.50 31.40 -2.65
C ALA A 3 12.55 30.37 -3.30
N GLY A 4 13.12 29.34 -3.92
CA GLY A 4 12.34 28.30 -4.60
C GLY A 4 11.28 27.73 -3.65
N LYS A 5 10.04 27.59 -4.13
CA LYS A 5 8.95 26.98 -3.35
C LYS A 5 9.42 25.61 -2.84
N PRO A 6 9.11 25.23 -1.59
CA PRO A 6 9.45 23.90 -1.10
C PRO A 6 8.87 22.85 -2.06
N THR A 7 9.74 21.97 -2.57
CA THR A 7 9.36 20.89 -3.51
C THR A 7 8.87 19.63 -2.78
N GLY A 8 8.91 19.65 -1.44
CA GLY A 8 8.49 18.55 -0.58
C GLY A 8 7.11 18.80 0.02
N ILE A 9 6.35 17.72 0.19
CA ILE A 9 5.08 17.62 0.89
C ILE A 9 5.37 17.16 2.31
N GLU A 10 4.89 17.89 3.32
CA GLU A 10 4.88 17.39 4.70
C GLU A 10 3.83 16.29 4.83
N PHE A 11 4.29 15.06 5.05
CA PHE A 11 3.43 13.91 5.26
C PHE A 11 3.23 13.70 6.76
N GLY A 12 2.07 14.11 7.27
CA GLY A 12 1.63 13.83 8.65
C GLY A 12 2.59 14.27 9.77
N GLY A 13 3.51 15.19 9.51
CA GLY A 13 4.58 15.58 10.45
C GLY A 13 5.65 14.52 10.70
N ILE A 14 5.62 13.40 9.97
CA ILE A 14 6.58 12.28 10.11
C ILE A 14 7.73 12.34 9.10
N ALA A 15 7.51 13.00 7.95
CA ALA A 15 8.52 13.15 6.91
C ALA A 15 8.16 14.27 5.92
N THR A 16 9.16 14.69 5.14
CA THR A 16 8.97 15.50 3.94
C THR A 16 9.27 14.65 2.70
N ILE A 17 8.31 14.54 1.79
CA ILE A 17 8.35 13.63 0.63
C ILE A 17 8.10 14.35 -0.69
N SER A 18 8.50 13.73 -1.79
CA SER A 18 8.12 14.21 -3.13
C SER A 18 6.63 14.03 -3.39
N GLY A 19 6.09 14.80 -4.34
CA GLY A 19 4.72 14.62 -4.81
C GLY A 19 4.46 13.22 -5.40
N ALA A 20 5.48 12.60 -5.99
CA ALA A 20 5.36 11.23 -6.51
C ALA A 20 5.20 10.22 -5.37
N GLU A 21 6.04 10.29 -4.33
CA GLU A 21 5.92 9.42 -3.15
C GLU A 21 4.58 9.60 -2.44
N PHE A 22 4.06 10.82 -2.35
CA PHE A 22 2.73 11.09 -1.80
C PHE A 22 1.64 10.37 -2.61
N LEU A 23 1.60 10.60 -3.92
CA LEU A 23 0.58 9.99 -4.79
C LEU A 23 0.65 8.47 -4.78
N PHE A 24 1.85 7.87 -4.72
CA PHE A 24 2.00 6.42 -4.62
C PHE A 24 1.53 5.87 -3.27
N THR A 25 1.83 6.57 -2.18
CA THR A 25 1.36 6.19 -0.83
C THR A 25 -0.16 6.20 -0.79
N GLU A 26 -0.80 7.28 -1.24
CA GLU A 26 -2.25 7.41 -1.27
C GLU A 26 -2.91 6.39 -2.21
N PHE A 27 -2.33 6.14 -3.39
CA PHE A 27 -2.81 5.11 -4.30
C PHE A 27 -2.82 3.72 -3.65
N MET A 28 -1.71 3.34 -3.02
CA MET A 28 -1.58 2.04 -2.37
C MET A 28 -2.55 1.93 -1.19
N ASP A 29 -2.62 2.96 -0.35
CA ASP A 29 -3.51 3.03 0.81
C ASP A 29 -4.98 2.83 0.41
N GLN A 30 -5.43 3.57 -0.60
CA GLN A 30 -6.79 3.44 -1.14
C GLN A 30 -7.06 2.06 -1.74
N LEU A 31 -6.10 1.51 -2.50
CA LEU A 31 -6.27 0.20 -3.13
C LEU A 31 -6.41 -0.90 -2.06
N VAL A 32 -5.53 -0.90 -1.07
CA VAL A 32 -5.55 -1.90 0.01
C VAL A 32 -6.78 -1.72 0.90
N HIS A 33 -7.17 -0.49 1.23
CA HIS A 33 -8.39 -0.25 2.00
C HIS A 33 -9.69 -0.55 1.24
N SER A 34 -9.66 -0.51 -0.10
CA SER A 34 -10.80 -1.01 -0.89
C SER A 34 -11.00 -2.52 -0.69
N TRP A 35 -9.91 -3.28 -0.58
CA TRP A 35 -9.96 -4.71 -0.23
C TRP A 35 -10.47 -4.91 1.19
N ASP A 36 -9.95 -4.15 2.17
CA ASP A 36 -10.37 -4.23 3.57
C ASP A 36 -11.90 -4.01 3.70
N LEU A 37 -12.43 -2.98 3.01
CA LEU A 37 -13.86 -2.66 3.03
C LEU A 37 -14.71 -3.71 2.32
N ALA A 38 -14.26 -4.22 1.17
CA ALA A 38 -14.97 -5.26 0.44
C ALA A 38 -15.13 -6.53 1.29
N ILE A 39 -14.04 -6.96 1.95
CA ILE A 39 -14.09 -8.07 2.91
C ILE A 39 -15.03 -7.78 4.07
N ALA A 40 -14.90 -6.63 4.73
CA ALA A 40 -15.70 -6.29 5.91
C ALA A 40 -17.21 -6.14 5.62
N THR A 41 -17.57 -5.97 4.35
CA THR A 41 -18.97 -5.77 3.91
C THR A 41 -19.51 -6.90 3.04
N ASP A 42 -18.80 -8.03 2.97
CA ASP A 42 -19.19 -9.22 2.18
C ASP A 42 -19.40 -8.91 0.68
N GLN A 43 -18.48 -8.15 0.11
CA GLN A 43 -18.44 -7.79 -1.31
C GLN A 43 -17.29 -8.50 -2.04
N ASP A 44 -17.27 -8.41 -3.37
CA ASP A 44 -16.14 -8.90 -4.17
C ASP A 44 -14.88 -8.07 -3.87
N ALA A 45 -13.90 -8.75 -3.28
CA ALA A 45 -12.61 -8.17 -2.91
C ALA A 45 -11.50 -8.49 -3.94
N THR A 46 -11.87 -8.77 -5.19
CA THR A 46 -10.90 -8.94 -6.27
C THR A 46 -10.35 -7.59 -6.71
N LEU A 47 -9.05 -7.37 -6.50
CA LEU A 47 -8.34 -6.19 -7.00
C LEU A 47 -7.98 -6.38 -8.48
N GLU A 48 -7.91 -5.27 -9.21
CA GLU A 48 -7.42 -5.31 -10.59
C GLU A 48 -5.94 -5.74 -10.62
N PRO A 49 -5.57 -6.81 -11.38
CA PRO A 49 -4.24 -7.39 -11.32
C PRO A 49 -3.07 -6.44 -11.60
N ALA A 50 -3.21 -5.50 -12.55
CA ALA A 50 -2.15 -4.56 -12.88
C ALA A 50 -1.97 -3.48 -11.80
N LEU A 51 -3.05 -3.05 -11.15
CA LEU A 51 -2.97 -2.15 -9.99
C LEU A 51 -2.29 -2.83 -8.80
N ALA A 52 -2.63 -4.09 -8.52
CA ALA A 52 -2.00 -4.87 -7.45
C ALA A 52 -0.51 -5.10 -7.71
N GLU A 53 -0.13 -5.42 -8.95
CA GLU A 53 1.28 -5.57 -9.36
C GLU A 53 2.06 -4.25 -9.22
N ALA A 54 1.48 -3.13 -9.66
CA ALA A 54 2.09 -1.81 -9.55
C ALA A 54 2.31 -1.41 -8.09
N ALA A 55 1.30 -1.59 -7.23
CA ALA A 55 1.38 -1.32 -5.80
C ALA A 55 2.44 -2.21 -5.12
N HIS A 56 2.48 -3.52 -5.44
CA HIS A 56 3.46 -4.44 -4.87
C HIS A 56 4.90 -4.05 -5.27
N THR A 57 5.12 -3.75 -6.54
CA THR A 57 6.45 -3.34 -7.05
C THR A 57 6.95 -2.08 -6.36
N LEU A 58 6.07 -1.09 -6.19
CA LEU A 58 6.42 0.17 -5.51
C LEU A 58 6.67 -0.04 -4.02
N PHE A 59 5.86 -0.86 -3.35
CA PHE A 59 6.06 -1.19 -1.94
C PHE A 59 7.44 -1.82 -1.69
N GLN A 60 7.86 -2.75 -2.54
CA GLN A 60 9.18 -3.40 -2.46
C GLN A 60 10.35 -2.44 -2.73
N SER A 61 10.13 -1.36 -3.49
CA SER A 61 11.18 -0.37 -3.77
C SER A 61 11.57 0.51 -2.57
N GLY A 62 10.88 0.35 -1.43
CA GLY A 62 11.10 1.10 -0.21
C GLY A 62 10.13 2.26 -0.10
N GLY A 63 9.12 2.11 0.77
CA GLY A 63 8.13 3.13 1.09
C GLY A 63 8.27 3.67 2.51
N LEU A 64 7.65 4.83 2.72
CA LEU A 64 7.78 5.75 3.85
C LEU A 64 7.25 5.28 5.22
N PHE A 65 7.09 3.98 5.39
CA PHE A 65 6.34 3.44 6.52
C PHE A 65 7.24 3.41 7.76
N GLY A 66 7.00 4.37 8.67
CA GLY A 66 7.59 4.35 9.99
C GLY A 66 7.16 3.11 10.79
N PRO A 67 7.82 2.83 11.93
CA PRO A 67 7.46 1.70 12.79
C PRO A 67 5.96 1.69 13.12
N GLY A 68 5.30 0.56 12.84
CA GLY A 68 3.87 0.38 13.11
C GLY A 68 2.91 0.93 12.05
N GLY A 69 3.40 1.53 10.96
CA GLY A 69 2.56 2.01 9.85
C GLY A 69 2.04 0.90 8.92
N ILE A 70 2.67 -0.27 8.95
CA ILE A 70 2.33 -1.45 8.14
C ILE A 70 2.33 -2.68 9.06
N GLY A 71 1.41 -3.62 8.83
CA GLY A 71 1.35 -4.88 9.55
C GLY A 71 2.55 -5.78 9.29
N GLU A 72 2.75 -6.81 10.11
CA GLU A 72 3.81 -7.79 9.88
C GLU A 72 3.57 -8.55 8.58
N ALA A 73 4.59 -8.61 7.72
CA ALA A 73 4.47 -9.29 6.43
C ALA A 73 4.22 -10.79 6.61
N ILE A 74 3.35 -11.34 5.77
CA ILE A 74 3.00 -12.76 5.76
C ILE A 74 3.74 -13.44 4.60
N GLU A 75 4.27 -14.64 4.82
CA GLU A 75 4.86 -15.43 3.75
C GLU A 75 3.77 -16.02 2.84
N VAL A 76 3.95 -15.86 1.53
CA VAL A 76 3.12 -16.49 0.50
C VAL A 76 4.01 -17.13 -0.55
N PRO A 77 3.56 -18.20 -1.25
CA PRO A 77 4.32 -18.79 -2.35
C PRO A 77 4.64 -17.76 -3.43
N GLU A 78 5.78 -17.89 -4.11
CA GLU A 78 6.15 -17.01 -5.24
C GLU A 78 5.11 -17.08 -6.39
N THR A 79 4.40 -18.20 -6.50
CA THR A 79 3.33 -18.42 -7.48
C THR A 79 1.99 -17.78 -7.07
N ALA A 80 1.91 -17.13 -5.91
CA ALA A 80 0.70 -16.43 -5.47
C ALA A 80 0.36 -15.26 -6.41
N SER A 81 -0.89 -14.81 -6.40
CA SER A 81 -1.31 -13.69 -7.25
C SER A 81 -0.63 -12.37 -6.85
N SER A 82 -0.65 -11.37 -7.73
CA SER A 82 -0.12 -10.03 -7.41
C SER A 82 -0.85 -9.40 -6.22
N GLN A 83 -2.17 -9.62 -6.13
CA GLN A 83 -2.99 -9.24 -4.98
C GLN A 83 -2.50 -9.93 -3.68
N ASP A 84 -2.33 -11.25 -3.68
CA ASP A 84 -1.93 -11.98 -2.48
C ASP A 84 -0.56 -11.53 -1.99
N ARG A 85 0.39 -11.34 -2.91
CA ARG A 85 1.73 -10.82 -2.59
C ARG A 85 1.69 -9.40 -2.06
N LEU A 86 0.84 -8.52 -2.62
CA LEU A 86 0.64 -7.16 -2.10
C LEU A 86 0.09 -7.20 -0.67
N LEU A 87 -1.05 -7.89 -0.48
CA LEU A 87 -1.75 -7.97 0.80
C LEU A 87 -0.84 -8.56 1.88
N ALA A 88 -0.16 -9.66 1.57
CA ALA A 88 0.76 -10.30 2.48
C ALA A 88 1.94 -9.39 2.84
N ALA A 89 2.49 -8.63 1.89
CA ALA A 89 3.57 -7.68 2.14
C ALA A 89 3.16 -6.53 3.08
N VAL A 90 1.88 -6.15 3.09
CA VAL A 90 1.34 -5.12 3.99
C VAL A 90 0.61 -5.69 5.23
N GLY A 91 0.82 -6.97 5.50
CA GLY A 91 0.35 -7.69 6.69
C GLY A 91 -1.12 -8.10 6.72
N ARG A 92 -1.75 -8.23 5.55
CA ARG A 92 -3.11 -8.74 5.39
C ARG A 92 -3.10 -10.20 4.94
N ASN A 93 -4.00 -11.00 5.49
CA ASN A 93 -4.12 -12.42 5.15
C ASN A 93 -5.19 -12.65 4.08
N PRO A 94 -4.83 -12.93 2.82
CA PRO A 94 -5.80 -13.19 1.76
C PRO A 94 -6.56 -14.51 1.94
N GLY A 95 -5.99 -15.49 2.66
CA GLY A 95 -6.60 -16.80 2.91
C GLY A 95 -7.49 -16.85 4.15
N HIS A 96 -7.53 -15.78 4.94
CA HIS A 96 -8.40 -15.67 6.11
C HIS A 96 -8.96 -14.24 6.22
N PRO A 97 -9.86 -13.85 5.29
CA PRO A 97 -10.47 -12.53 5.27
C PRO A 97 -11.38 -12.33 6.48
N ILE A 98 -10.77 -11.94 7.60
CA ILE A 98 -11.36 -11.62 8.90
C ILE A 98 -11.93 -12.85 9.65
N ALA A 99 -11.58 -12.95 10.93
CA ALA A 99 -12.38 -13.64 11.95
C ALA A 99 -13.16 -12.57 12.73
#